data_AF-A0A498C6K9-F1
#
_entry.id   AF-A0A498C6K9-F1
#
_cell.length_a   1.000
_cell.length_b   1.000
_cell.length_c   1.000
_cell.angle_alpha   90.00
_cell.angle_beta   90.00
_cell.angle_gamma   90.00
#
_symmetry.space_group_name_H-M   'P 1'
#
loop_
_entity.id
_entity.type
_entity.pdbx_description
1 polymer ?
#
loop_
_entity_poly.entity_id
_entity_poly.type
_entity_poly.pdbx_seq_one_letter_code
_entity_poly.pdbx_strand_id
1 'polypeptide(L)'
;MGRQLQNAGLSSRLCDGTCLRARCTLGDGPGCIVTRVDGALPLPEAELAPEERSHRRRLLPLVAVVGPTALESVIDALRQGAWDILRAPAGEQELLDTICQAIQVSQAAQAESEARQRARHRLAQLTHREYEVFCAMAEGGCHRELAEALGISPRTLEVHRARLFRKLRIETYSELVRMAVAVGVLSRYPELPDAPGGDLQSTGRSP
;
A
#
# COMPACT_ATOMS: atom_id res chain seq x y z
N MET A 1 -27.58 10.59 7.88
CA MET A 1 -26.24 9.97 7.73
C MET A 1 -26.08 8.67 8.49
N GLY A 2 -26.06 8.61 9.83
CA GLY A 2 -25.79 7.35 10.56
C GLY A 2 -26.75 6.18 10.25
N ARG A 3 -28.04 6.47 10.06
CA ARG A 3 -29.09 5.47 9.77
C ARG A 3 -29.06 4.92 8.33
N GLN A 4 -28.49 5.68 7.40
CA GLN A 4 -28.38 5.29 5.98
C GLN A 4 -27.19 4.39 5.72
N LEU A 5 -26.06 4.64 6.40
CA LEU A 5 -24.91 3.73 6.40
C LEU A 5 -25.27 2.35 6.94
N GLN A 6 -26.10 2.29 8.00
CA GLN A 6 -26.59 1.03 8.55
C GLN A 6 -27.43 0.24 7.53
N ASN A 7 -28.25 0.92 6.71
CA ASN A 7 -29.02 0.28 5.65
C ASN A 7 -28.14 -0.27 4.52
N ALA A 8 -26.96 0.34 4.29
CA ALA A 8 -25.93 -0.16 3.38
C ALA A 8 -25.04 -1.25 4.02
N GLY A 9 -25.36 -1.73 5.23
CA GLY A 9 -24.57 -2.73 5.95
C GLY A 9 -23.29 -2.20 6.59
N LEU A 10 -23.10 -0.88 6.61
CA LEU A 10 -21.91 -0.22 7.14
C LEU A 10 -22.11 0.22 8.60
N SER A 11 -21.18 -0.15 9.46
CA SER A 11 -21.12 0.37 10.82
C SER A 11 -20.47 1.76 10.82
N SER A 12 -21.13 2.73 11.45
CA SER A 12 -20.56 4.06 11.66
C SER A 12 -20.61 4.44 13.14
N ARG A 13 -19.63 5.22 13.59
CA ARG A 13 -19.67 5.84 14.92
C ARG A 13 -18.95 7.19 14.89
N LEU A 14 -19.72 8.24 15.08
CA LEU A 14 -19.25 9.62 15.19
C LEU A 14 -18.17 9.77 16.29
N CYS A 15 -17.23 10.69 16.09
CA CYS A 15 -16.34 11.16 17.15
C CYS A 15 -16.42 12.70 17.19
N ASP A 16 -16.59 13.23 18.40
CA ASP A 16 -16.54 14.64 18.78
C ASP A 16 -17.16 15.63 17.77
N GLY A 17 -18.48 15.48 17.53
CA GLY A 17 -19.38 16.51 16.98
C GLY A 17 -19.15 16.97 15.53
N THR A 18 -18.01 16.67 14.93
CA THR A 18 -17.55 17.30 13.67
C THR A 18 -16.97 16.27 12.69
N CYS A 19 -16.70 15.03 13.12
CA CYS A 19 -16.30 13.95 12.22
C CYS A 19 -17.29 12.77 12.25
N LEU A 20 -17.80 12.42 11.06
CA LEU A 20 -18.47 11.15 10.85
C LEU A 20 -17.39 10.09 10.67
N ARG A 21 -16.83 9.63 11.78
CA ARG A 21 -16.13 8.35 11.74
C ARG A 21 -17.15 7.29 11.33
N ALA A 22 -17.06 6.79 10.10
CA ALA A 22 -17.50 5.43 9.85
C ALA A 22 -16.52 4.56 10.65
N ARG A 23 -16.79 4.35 11.95
CA ARG A 23 -15.83 3.70 12.84
C ARG A 23 -15.74 2.25 12.39
N CYS A 24 -14.71 1.97 11.60
CA CYS A 24 -13.76 0.97 12.03
C CYS A 24 -13.18 1.46 13.36
N THR A 25 -13.61 0.81 14.44
CA THR A 25 -12.76 0.74 15.63
C THR A 25 -11.37 0.31 15.21
N LEU A 26 -10.35 0.69 15.99
CA LEU A 26 -9.21 -0.20 16.15
C LEU A 26 -9.76 -1.60 16.48
N GLY A 27 -9.86 -2.43 15.46
CA GLY A 27 -10.50 -3.71 15.36
C GLY A 27 -10.24 -4.17 13.91
N ASP A 28 -9.84 -5.42 13.73
CA ASP A 28 -9.00 -5.93 12.64
C ASP A 28 -9.64 -5.97 11.23
N GLY A 29 -10.43 -4.97 10.82
CA GLY A 29 -11.15 -4.97 9.54
C GLY A 29 -10.99 -3.69 8.70
N PRO A 30 -11.24 -3.80 7.38
CA PRO A 30 -11.08 -2.71 6.41
C PRO A 30 -12.11 -1.60 6.62
N GLY A 31 -11.73 -0.34 6.35
CA GLY A 31 -12.58 0.83 6.57
C GLY A 31 -12.06 2.13 5.98
N CYS A 32 -12.76 3.23 6.23
CA CYS A 32 -12.35 4.58 5.84
C CYS A 32 -12.72 5.61 6.90
N ILE A 33 -12.07 6.77 6.87
CA ILE A 33 -12.42 7.95 7.68
C ILE A 33 -13.19 8.92 6.77
N VAL A 34 -14.30 9.46 7.26
CA VAL A 34 -14.99 10.58 6.60
C VAL A 34 -14.94 11.79 7.53
N THR A 35 -14.44 12.92 7.04
CA THR A 35 -14.40 14.15 7.84
C THR A 35 -14.88 15.33 7.04
N ARG A 36 -15.57 16.27 7.69
CA ARG A 36 -15.80 17.58 7.12
C ARG A 36 -14.55 18.44 7.37
N VAL A 37 -14.10 19.15 6.35
CA VAL A 37 -12.95 20.06 6.44
C VAL A 37 -13.47 21.48 6.62
N ASP A 38 -13.71 21.85 7.87
CA ASP A 38 -14.13 23.19 8.29
C ASP A 38 -12.96 23.91 9.02
N GLY A 39 -11.82 24.07 8.35
CA GLY A 39 -10.63 24.75 8.88
C GLY A 39 -9.43 23.83 9.14
N ALA A 40 -8.44 24.34 9.87
CA ALA A 40 -7.18 23.63 10.16
C ALA A 40 -7.42 22.42 11.08
N LEU A 41 -7.23 21.22 10.53
CA LEU A 41 -7.36 19.96 11.26
C LEU A 41 -6.07 19.66 12.06
N PRO A 42 -6.19 19.14 13.30
CA PRO A 42 -5.04 18.76 14.10
C PRO A 42 -4.47 17.44 13.56
N LEU A 43 -3.32 17.47 12.90
CA LEU A 43 -2.66 16.26 12.44
C LEU A 43 -1.57 15.79 13.42
N PRO A 44 -1.68 14.57 13.98
CA PRO A 44 -0.58 13.83 14.56
C PRO A 44 0.06 12.89 13.51
N GLU A 45 0.31 13.38 12.28
CA GLU A 45 0.88 12.58 11.17
C GLU A 45 2.24 13.06 10.66
N ALA A 46 2.65 14.27 11.06
CA ALA A 46 3.94 14.85 10.63
C ALA A 46 5.14 14.06 11.17
N GLU A 47 4.99 13.40 12.32
CA GLU A 47 6.06 12.68 13.01
C GLU A 47 6.34 11.27 12.46
N LEU A 48 5.47 10.74 11.58
CA LEU A 48 5.66 9.41 10.99
C LEU A 48 6.59 9.47 9.76
N ALA A 49 7.39 8.43 9.56
CA ALA A 49 8.15 8.26 8.34
C ALA A 49 7.22 8.23 7.11
N PRO A 50 7.65 8.75 5.93
CA PRO A 50 6.81 8.82 4.74
C PRO A 50 6.18 7.48 4.34
N GLU A 51 6.93 6.38 4.48
CA GLU A 51 6.47 5.03 4.16
C GLU A 51 5.37 4.53 5.10
N GLU A 52 5.55 4.74 6.41
CA GLU A 52 4.57 4.38 7.44
C GLU A 52 3.29 5.20 7.29
N ARG A 53 3.43 6.49 6.98
CA ARG A 53 2.31 7.39 6.68
C ARG A 53 1.54 6.92 5.46
N SER A 54 2.24 6.63 4.36
CA SER A 54 1.65 6.09 3.13
C SER A 54 0.93 4.75 3.38
N HIS A 55 1.53 3.86 4.17
CA HIS A 55 0.94 2.59 4.53
C HIS A 55 -0.33 2.76 5.37
N ARG A 56 -0.31 3.61 6.41
CA ARG A 56 -1.49 3.90 7.25
C ARG A 56 -2.62 4.54 6.45
N ARG A 57 -2.32 5.47 5.54
CA ARG A 57 -3.31 6.09 4.66
C ARG A 57 -3.96 5.10 3.70
N ARG A 58 -3.24 4.07 3.25
CA ARG A 58 -3.83 2.97 2.47
C ARG A 58 -4.72 2.06 3.32
N LEU A 59 -4.32 1.78 4.56
CA LEU A 59 -5.12 0.95 5.47
C LEU A 59 -6.41 1.63 5.92
N LEU A 60 -6.40 2.96 6.04
CA LEU A 60 -7.55 3.72 6.48
C LEU A 60 -7.70 5.02 5.67
N PRO A 61 -8.20 4.93 4.43
CA PRO A 61 -8.30 6.07 3.53
C PRO A 61 -9.19 7.19 4.09
N LEU A 62 -8.77 8.43 3.86
CA LEU A 62 -9.48 9.63 4.30
C LEU A 62 -10.35 10.19 3.16
N VAL A 63 -11.65 10.24 3.36
CA VAL A 63 -12.60 10.95 2.49
C VAL A 63 -12.91 12.29 3.14
N ALA A 64 -12.49 13.37 2.50
CA ALA A 64 -12.76 14.72 2.97
C ALA A 64 -14.06 15.26 2.35
N VAL A 65 -14.88 15.95 3.13
CA VAL A 65 -16.05 16.67 2.65
C VAL A 65 -15.79 18.16 2.83
N VAL A 66 -15.70 18.91 1.74
CA VAL A 66 -15.26 20.31 1.71
C VAL A 66 -16.40 21.25 1.33
N GLY A 67 -16.50 22.40 2.00
CA GLY A 67 -17.47 23.44 1.69
C GLY A 67 -17.34 24.04 0.27
N PRO A 68 -18.38 24.70 -0.25
CA PRO A 68 -18.44 25.12 -1.65
C PRO A 68 -17.46 26.24 -2.06
N THR A 69 -16.89 27.01 -1.12
CA THR A 69 -16.16 28.25 -1.41
C THR A 69 -14.70 28.29 -0.95
N ALA A 70 -14.16 27.20 -0.43
CA ALA A 70 -12.82 27.22 0.16
C ALA A 70 -11.84 26.35 -0.65
N LEU A 71 -11.18 26.95 -1.65
CA LEU A 71 -10.01 26.34 -2.32
C LEU A 71 -8.97 25.92 -1.28
N GLU A 72 -8.76 26.72 -0.25
CA GLU A 72 -7.87 26.41 0.88
C GLU A 72 -8.27 25.11 1.58
N SER A 73 -9.57 24.85 1.79
CA SER A 73 -10.02 23.59 2.38
C SER A 73 -9.74 22.37 1.48
N VAL A 74 -9.74 22.54 0.16
CA VAL A 74 -9.33 21.47 -0.77
C VAL A 74 -7.82 21.23 -0.66
N ILE A 75 -7.01 22.29 -0.64
CA ILE A 75 -5.57 22.21 -0.46
C ILE A 75 -5.23 21.54 0.88
N ASP A 76 -5.93 21.91 1.95
CA ASP A 76 -5.75 21.33 3.27
C ASP A 76 -6.11 19.84 3.27
N ALA A 77 -7.22 19.45 2.65
CA ALA A 77 -7.58 18.04 2.49
C ALA A 77 -6.50 17.25 1.75
N LEU A 78 -5.93 17.81 0.66
CA LEU A 78 -4.84 17.18 -0.09
C LEU A 78 -3.55 17.06 0.74
N ARG A 79 -3.17 18.11 1.47
CA ARG A 79 -1.99 18.09 2.38
C ARG A 79 -2.15 17.05 3.48
N GLN A 80 -3.38 16.84 3.93
CA GLN A 80 -3.73 15.79 4.89
C GLN A 80 -3.76 14.39 4.27
N GLY A 81 -3.60 14.26 2.95
CA GLY A 81 -3.66 12.98 2.25
C GLY A 81 -5.05 12.40 2.20
N ALA A 82 -6.06 13.26 2.02
CA ALA A 82 -7.35 12.80 1.55
C ALA A 82 -7.13 11.88 0.35
N TRP A 83 -7.67 10.67 0.45
CA TRP A 83 -7.75 9.74 -0.65
C TRP A 83 -8.75 10.24 -1.70
N ASP A 84 -9.86 10.82 -1.24
CA ASP A 84 -10.85 11.48 -2.09
C ASP A 84 -11.51 12.69 -1.39
N ILE A 85 -12.05 13.62 -2.17
CA ILE A 85 -12.64 14.88 -1.71
C ILE A 85 -14.01 15.07 -2.35
N LEU A 86 -15.05 15.15 -1.51
CA LEU A 86 -16.42 15.44 -1.90
C LEU A 86 -16.77 16.89 -1.62
N ARG A 87 -17.47 17.54 -2.56
CA ARG A 87 -17.97 18.91 -2.34
C ARG A 87 -19.29 18.85 -1.56
N ALA A 88 -19.41 19.67 -0.53
CA ALA A 88 -20.66 19.86 0.20
C ALA A 88 -21.60 20.84 -0.56
N PRO A 89 -22.91 20.55 -0.59
CA PRO A 89 -23.54 19.32 -0.14
C PRO A 89 -23.26 18.16 -1.10
N ALA A 90 -22.75 17.05 -0.56
CA ALA A 90 -22.51 15.83 -1.35
C ALA A 90 -23.82 15.04 -1.46
N GLY A 91 -24.06 14.44 -2.63
CA GLY A 91 -25.19 13.52 -2.80
C GLY A 91 -25.06 12.31 -1.89
N GLU A 92 -26.17 11.72 -1.47
CA GLU A 92 -26.13 10.49 -0.65
C GLU A 92 -25.46 9.33 -1.39
N GLN A 93 -25.84 9.13 -2.66
CA GLN A 93 -25.26 8.06 -3.48
C GLN A 93 -23.77 8.31 -3.76
N GLU A 94 -23.41 9.56 -4.07
CA GLU A 94 -22.02 9.97 -4.29
C GLU A 94 -21.16 9.65 -3.06
N LEU A 95 -21.63 10.00 -1.86
CA LEU A 95 -20.93 9.67 -0.62
C LEU A 95 -20.81 8.15 -0.40
N LEU A 96 -21.87 7.39 -0.64
CA LEU A 96 -21.86 5.94 -0.47
C LEU A 96 -20.90 5.26 -1.46
N ASP A 97 -20.87 5.70 -2.71
CA ASP A 97 -19.98 5.17 -3.74
C ASP A 97 -18.51 5.44 -3.38
N THR A 98 -18.19 6.67 -2.97
CA THR A 98 -16.86 7.04 -2.48
C THR A 98 -16.44 6.23 -1.25
N ILE A 99 -17.34 6.03 -0.28
CA ILE A 99 -17.07 5.18 0.90
C ILE A 99 -16.79 3.74 0.49
N CYS A 100 -17.61 3.17 -0.42
CA CYS A 100 -17.41 1.80 -0.91
C CYS A 100 -16.04 1.63 -1.58
N GLN A 101 -15.65 2.58 -2.42
CA GLN A 101 -14.34 2.58 -3.08
C GLN A 101 -13.19 2.71 -2.07
N ALA A 102 -13.31 3.61 -1.09
CA ALA A 102 -12.33 3.76 -0.01
C ALA A 102 -12.15 2.45 0.78
N ILE A 103 -13.23 1.75 1.09
CA ILE A 103 -13.19 0.46 1.80
C ILE A 103 -12.51 -0.63 0.94
N GLN A 104 -12.74 -0.66 -0.38
CA GLN A 104 -12.05 -1.59 -1.29
C GLN A 104 -10.54 -1.35 -1.31
N VAL A 105 -10.11 -0.09 -1.30
CA VAL A 105 -8.69 0.27 -1.18
C VAL A 105 -8.10 -0.23 0.15
N SER A 106 -8.82 -0.02 1.25
CA SER A 106 -8.44 -0.52 2.58
C SER A 106 -8.33 -2.05 2.62
N GLN A 107 -9.29 -2.77 2.02
CA GLN A 107 -9.28 -4.23 1.90
C GLN A 107 -8.03 -4.74 1.20
N ALA A 108 -7.70 -4.18 0.03
CA ALA A 108 -6.52 -4.57 -0.72
C ALA A 108 -5.24 -4.30 0.06
N ALA A 109 -5.14 -3.13 0.72
CA ALA A 109 -4.00 -2.75 1.52
C ALA A 109 -3.81 -3.67 2.74
N GLN A 110 -4.90 -4.07 3.39
CA GLN A 110 -4.85 -4.98 4.53
C GLN A 110 -4.43 -6.39 4.09
N ALA A 111 -4.99 -6.90 2.99
CA ALA A 111 -4.58 -8.19 2.42
C ALA A 111 -3.08 -8.22 2.05
N GLU A 112 -2.56 -7.14 1.46
CA GLU A 112 -1.13 -7.00 1.17
C GLU A 112 -0.29 -6.95 2.45
N SER A 113 -0.73 -6.19 3.46
CA SER A 113 -0.04 -6.08 4.75
C SER A 113 0.06 -7.45 5.45
N GLU A 114 -1.06 -8.18 5.52
CA GLU A 114 -1.08 -9.52 6.10
C GLU A 114 -0.23 -10.51 5.29
N ALA A 115 -0.28 -10.45 3.95
CA ALA A 115 0.55 -11.30 3.11
C ALA A 115 2.05 -11.04 3.36
N ARG A 116 2.44 -9.76 3.49
CA ARG A 116 3.81 -9.35 3.84
C ARG A 116 4.21 -9.82 5.23
N GLN A 117 3.33 -9.70 6.23
CA GLN A 117 3.59 -10.20 7.58
C GLN A 117 3.76 -11.73 7.61
N ARG A 118 2.87 -12.47 6.93
CA ARG A 118 2.97 -13.92 6.77
C ARG A 118 4.28 -14.32 6.08
N ALA A 119 4.67 -13.62 5.02
CA ALA A 119 5.94 -13.85 4.33
C ALA A 119 7.15 -13.62 5.25
N ARG A 120 7.19 -12.48 5.97
CA ARG A 120 8.24 -12.18 6.96
C ARG A 120 8.37 -13.27 8.03
N HIS A 121 7.24 -13.73 8.57
CA HIS A 121 7.23 -14.81 9.56
C HIS A 121 7.79 -16.12 8.99
N ARG A 122 7.48 -16.47 7.75
CA ARG A 122 8.03 -17.68 7.10
C ARG A 122 9.52 -17.55 6.81
N LEU A 123 9.96 -16.38 6.34
CA LEU A 123 11.38 -16.11 6.10
C LEU A 123 12.21 -16.18 7.39
N ALA A 124 11.65 -15.76 8.52
CA ALA A 124 12.31 -15.88 9.82
C ALA A 124 12.60 -17.34 10.25
N GLN A 125 11.99 -18.34 9.61
CA GLN A 125 12.26 -19.76 9.86
C GLN A 125 13.42 -20.32 9.01
N LEU A 126 13.92 -19.53 8.05
CA LEU A 126 15.07 -19.90 7.26
C LEU A 126 16.34 -19.76 8.10
N THR A 127 17.24 -20.73 7.96
CA THR A 127 18.62 -20.56 8.39
C THR A 127 19.30 -19.50 7.54
N HIS A 128 20.40 -18.93 8.03
CA HIS A 128 21.18 -17.95 7.28
C HIS A 128 21.50 -18.43 5.84
N ARG A 129 21.93 -19.69 5.72
CA ARG A 129 22.26 -20.28 4.42
C ARG A 129 21.06 -20.48 3.49
N GLU A 130 19.91 -20.83 4.05
CA GLU A 130 18.67 -20.90 3.26
C GLU A 130 18.19 -19.51 2.83
N TYR A 131 18.41 -18.48 3.65
CA TYR A 131 18.09 -17.11 3.30
C TYR A 131 18.99 -16.56 2.17
N GLU A 132 20.29 -16.89 2.18
CA GLU A 132 21.20 -16.57 1.06
C GLU A 132 20.74 -17.22 -0.24
N VAL A 133 20.37 -18.51 -0.19
CA VAL A 133 19.81 -19.23 -1.34
C VAL A 133 18.49 -18.58 -1.79
N PHE A 134 17.62 -18.16 -0.86
CA PHE A 134 16.38 -17.45 -1.19
C PHE A 134 16.65 -16.16 -1.96
N CYS A 135 17.59 -15.33 -1.49
CA CYS A 135 17.92 -14.05 -2.12
C CYS A 135 18.51 -14.26 -3.52
N ALA A 136 19.49 -15.15 -3.65
CA ALA A 136 20.10 -15.47 -4.94
C ALA A 136 19.06 -16.04 -5.92
N MET A 137 18.19 -16.94 -5.45
CA MET A 137 17.09 -17.44 -6.27
C MET A 137 16.10 -16.34 -6.64
N ALA A 138 15.85 -15.34 -5.79
CA ALA A 138 14.93 -14.26 -6.10
C ALA A 138 15.48 -13.33 -7.20
N GLU A 139 16.78 -13.08 -7.20
CA GLU A 139 17.47 -12.26 -8.23
C GLU A 139 17.42 -12.89 -9.62
N GLY A 140 17.25 -14.22 -9.71
CA GLY A 140 17.18 -14.94 -10.97
C GLY A 140 18.48 -15.64 -11.34
N GLY A 141 18.54 -16.22 -12.55
CA GLY A 141 19.69 -16.97 -13.05
C GLY A 141 19.47 -18.49 -13.06
N CYS A 142 20.34 -19.21 -13.76
CA CYS A 142 20.24 -20.67 -13.82
C CYS A 142 20.86 -21.32 -12.58
N HIS A 143 20.43 -22.54 -12.26
CA HIS A 143 20.91 -23.26 -11.07
C HIS A 143 22.44 -23.42 -11.03
N ARG A 144 23.11 -23.46 -12.19
CA ARG A 144 24.56 -23.53 -12.26
C ARG A 144 25.20 -22.23 -11.78
N GLU A 145 24.75 -21.09 -12.30
CA GLU A 145 25.24 -19.76 -11.91
C GLU A 145 25.00 -19.48 -10.43
N LEU A 146 23.82 -19.83 -9.92
CA LEU A 146 23.49 -19.68 -8.50
C LEU A 146 24.38 -20.55 -7.61
N ALA A 147 24.61 -21.80 -8.00
CA ALA A 147 25.47 -22.71 -7.26
C ALA A 147 26.92 -22.23 -7.23
N GLU A 148 27.44 -21.76 -8.37
CA GLU A 148 28.76 -21.15 -8.50
C GLU A 148 28.88 -19.89 -7.62
N ALA A 149 27.92 -18.96 -7.69
CA ALA A 149 27.89 -17.73 -6.90
C ALA A 149 27.84 -18.00 -5.38
N LEU A 150 27.16 -19.07 -4.98
CA LEU A 150 27.09 -19.48 -3.58
C LEU A 150 28.26 -20.38 -3.15
N GLY A 151 29.11 -20.85 -4.06
CA GLY A 151 30.21 -21.78 -3.74
C GLY A 151 29.73 -23.17 -3.31
N ILE A 152 28.62 -23.67 -3.87
CA ILE A 152 28.06 -25.00 -3.62
C ILE A 152 27.87 -25.79 -4.91
N SER A 153 27.62 -27.10 -4.81
CA SER A 153 27.28 -27.89 -5.99
C SER A 153 25.83 -27.65 -6.44
N PRO A 154 25.48 -27.80 -7.73
CA PRO A 154 24.09 -27.74 -8.20
C PRO A 154 23.17 -28.73 -7.48
N ARG A 155 23.70 -29.92 -7.13
CA ARG A 155 22.97 -30.92 -6.33
C ARG A 155 22.67 -30.41 -4.93
N THR A 156 23.61 -29.69 -4.31
CA THR A 156 23.42 -29.07 -2.98
C THR A 156 22.39 -27.94 -3.06
N LEU A 157 22.39 -27.14 -4.13
CA LEU A 157 21.40 -26.10 -4.36
C LEU A 157 19.97 -26.67 -4.43
N GLU A 158 19.75 -27.77 -5.15
CA GLU A 158 18.43 -28.44 -5.19
C GLU A 158 17.95 -28.91 -3.81
N VAL A 159 18.86 -29.40 -2.97
CA VAL A 159 18.53 -29.79 -1.59
C VAL A 159 18.11 -28.57 -0.76
N HIS A 160 18.83 -27.45 -0.89
CA HIS A 160 18.43 -26.19 -0.23
C HIS A 160 17.09 -25.68 -0.77
N ARG A 161 16.87 -25.72 -2.08
CA ARG A 161 15.62 -25.33 -2.74
C ARG A 161 14.44 -26.12 -2.20
N ALA A 162 14.54 -27.45 -2.14
CA ALA A 162 13.47 -28.31 -1.64
C ALA A 162 13.13 -28.01 -0.16
N ARG A 163 14.15 -27.77 0.68
CA ARG A 163 13.95 -27.39 2.09
C ARG A 163 13.30 -26.03 2.23
N LEU A 164 13.76 -25.05 1.45
CA LEU A 164 13.24 -23.69 1.39
C LEU A 164 11.77 -23.70 0.96
N PHE A 165 11.42 -24.39 -0.13
CA PHE A 165 10.05 -24.46 -0.63
C PHE A 165 9.10 -25.06 0.41
N ARG A 166 9.55 -26.13 1.10
CA ARG A 166 8.80 -26.74 2.21
C ARG A 166 8.62 -25.79 3.39
N LYS A 167 9.67 -25.06 3.81
CA LYS A 167 9.60 -24.09 4.92
C LYS A 167 8.73 -22.88 4.59
N LEU A 168 8.85 -22.36 3.36
CA LEU A 168 8.09 -21.21 2.88
C LEU A 168 6.66 -21.57 2.46
N ARG A 169 6.33 -22.87 2.37
CA ARG A 169 5.04 -23.39 1.89
C ARG A 169 4.67 -22.79 0.54
N ILE A 170 5.59 -22.96 -0.41
CA ILE A 170 5.44 -22.55 -1.81
C ILE A 170 5.74 -23.74 -2.71
N GLU A 171 5.12 -23.76 -3.88
CA GLU A 171 5.22 -24.83 -4.86
C GLU A 171 5.91 -24.36 -6.14
N THR A 172 5.81 -23.06 -6.44
CA THR A 172 6.33 -22.50 -7.68
C THR A 172 7.41 -21.45 -7.45
N TYR A 173 8.29 -21.29 -8.43
CA TYR A 173 9.29 -20.23 -8.42
C TYR A 173 8.65 -18.83 -8.47
N SER A 174 7.52 -18.68 -9.16
CA SER A 174 6.76 -17.42 -9.18
C SER A 174 6.26 -17.01 -7.80
N GLU A 175 5.92 -17.96 -6.93
CA GLU A 175 5.58 -17.68 -5.53
C GLU A 175 6.78 -17.22 -4.71
N LEU A 176 7.98 -17.78 -4.98
CA LEU A 176 9.23 -17.31 -4.39
C LEU A 176 9.48 -15.84 -4.74
N VAL A 177 9.38 -15.50 -6.03
CA VAL A 177 9.55 -14.12 -6.52
C VAL A 177 8.50 -13.19 -5.92
N ARG A 178 7.23 -13.58 -5.92
CA ARG A 178 6.15 -12.79 -5.27
C ARG A 178 6.42 -12.56 -3.79
N MET A 179 6.94 -13.55 -3.08
CA MET A 179 7.30 -13.42 -1.68
C MET A 179 8.47 -12.44 -1.51
N ALA A 180 9.51 -12.54 -2.32
CA ALA A 180 10.67 -11.65 -2.31
C ALA A 180 10.27 -10.18 -2.57
N VAL A 181 9.41 -9.94 -3.56
CA VAL A 181 8.84 -8.62 -3.83
C VAL A 181 7.98 -8.12 -2.67
N ALA A 182 7.15 -9.00 -2.07
CA ALA A 182 6.27 -8.61 -0.97
C ALA A 182 7.04 -8.15 0.27
N VAL A 183 8.21 -8.74 0.55
CA VAL A 183 9.04 -8.37 1.70
C VAL A 183 10.11 -7.33 1.41
N GLY A 184 10.27 -6.92 0.14
CA GLY A 184 11.24 -5.91 -0.29
C GLY A 184 12.66 -6.44 -0.49
N VAL A 185 12.83 -7.75 -0.71
CA VAL A 185 14.14 -8.35 -1.08
C VAL A 185 14.48 -8.03 -2.54
N LEU A 186 13.45 -7.97 -3.41
CA LEU A 186 13.56 -7.40 -4.74
C LEU A 186 12.86 -6.03 -4.76
N SER A 187 13.55 -5.01 -5.25
CA SER A 187 12.94 -3.72 -5.57
C SER A 187 11.95 -3.91 -6.73
N ARG A 188 10.74 -3.31 -6.61
CA ARG A 188 9.67 -3.48 -7.62
C ARG A 188 10.08 -2.96 -9.01
N TYR A 189 11.02 -2.04 -9.09
CA TYR A 189 11.73 -1.60 -10.30
C TYR A 189 13.09 -1.00 -9.87
N PRO A 190 14.22 -1.29 -10.54
CA PRO A 190 15.33 -0.35 -10.54
C PRO A 190 14.86 0.93 -11.25
N GLU A 191 15.29 2.10 -10.75
CA GLU A 191 15.01 3.38 -11.41
C GLU A 191 15.32 3.25 -12.90
N LEU A 192 14.34 3.57 -13.74
CA LEU A 192 14.56 3.65 -15.19
C LEU A 192 15.71 4.64 -15.40
N PRO A 193 16.76 4.28 -16.16
CA PRO A 193 17.78 5.25 -16.52
C PRO A 193 17.08 6.45 -17.16
N ASP A 194 17.40 7.66 -16.67
CA ASP A 194 16.82 8.91 -17.13
C ASP A 194 16.73 8.90 -18.66
N ALA A 195 15.51 9.03 -19.18
CA ALA A 195 15.32 9.14 -20.62
C ALA A 195 16.21 10.28 -21.12
N PRO A 196 16.98 10.10 -22.21
CA PRO A 196 17.80 11.19 -22.75
C PRO A 196 16.86 12.37 -23.03
N GLY A 197 17.13 13.49 -22.35
CA GLY A 197 16.31 14.69 -22.39
C GLY A 197 15.99 15.06 -23.83
N GLY A 198 14.70 15.15 -24.12
CA GLY A 198 14.24 15.66 -25.40
C GLY A 198 14.68 17.11 -25.52
N ASP A 199 15.66 17.36 -26.39
CA ASP A 199 15.98 18.68 -26.90
C ASP A 199 14.77 19.22 -27.68
N LEU A 200 13.78 19.76 -26.96
CA LEU A 200 12.80 20.69 -27.50
C LEU A 200 13.52 22.03 -27.70
N GLN A 201 14.31 22.12 -28.77
CA GLN A 201 14.81 23.40 -29.24
C GLN A 201 13.61 24.25 -29.68
N SER A 202 13.26 25.20 -28.83
CA SER A 202 12.43 26.34 -29.15
C SER A 202 13.14 27.18 -30.22
N THR A 203 12.83 26.97 -31.49
CA THR A 203 13.05 28.02 -32.50
C THR A 203 11.74 28.74 -32.73
N GLY A 204 11.48 29.73 -31.87
CA GLY A 204 10.59 30.82 -32.22
C GLY A 204 11.28 31.69 -33.28
N ARG A 205 10.59 31.96 -34.38
CA ARG A 205 10.78 33.20 -35.13
C ARG A 205 9.52 33.53 -35.93
N SER A 206 8.74 34.46 -35.38
CA SER A 206 7.80 35.29 -36.12
C SER A 206 8.54 36.05 -37.23
N PRO A 207 7.83 36.43 -38.30
CA PRO A 207 7.41 37.83 -38.39
C PRO A 207 5.89 38.01 -38.42
#